data_AF-A0ABC9DNA1-F1
#
_entry.id   AF-A0ABC9DNA1-F1
#
_cell.length_a   1.000
_cell.length_b   1.000
_cell.length_c   1.000
_cell.angle_alpha   90.00
_cell.angle_beta   90.00
_cell.angle_gamma   90.00
#
_symmetry.space_group_name_H-M   'P 1'
#
loop_
_entity.id
_entity.type
_entity.pdbx_description
1 polymer ?
#
loop_
_entity_poly.entity_id
_entity_poly.type
_entity_poly.pdbx_seq_one_letter_code
_entity_poly.pdbx_strand_id
1 'polypeptide(L)'
;MPSLCSFRYSGRFSTSLFYLSKDATLTDLYICFPDREAIPQLFYYELDRALPDDLSGLTVLTICSNALKSRLPCSMIETKMNNLRSLRELQLLMLGMEMDNLANIYLFLKACHCSKLERLFVQLPATSDVPLEDLVEDVRVVLPEDVLANLRMVKVMNFNWRRFEVQLVSLLLRKATSLHKMLLVSPNLAPLHVPGVREADPFSSHRSFDQWTHYG
;
A
#
# COMPACT_ATOMS: atom_id res chain seq x y z
N MET A 1 -16.74 -14.74 23.49
CA MET A 1 -15.78 -15.30 22.52
C MET A 1 -14.91 -14.16 22.04
N PRO A 2 -13.57 -14.21 22.17
CA PRO A 2 -12.72 -13.17 21.61
C PRO A 2 -12.84 -13.19 20.08
N SER A 3 -13.24 -12.06 19.48
CA SER A 3 -13.26 -11.89 18.03
C SER A 3 -11.89 -11.41 17.56
N LEU A 4 -11.40 -11.98 16.45
CA LEU A 4 -10.17 -11.54 15.82
C LEU A 4 -10.38 -10.15 15.22
N CYS A 5 -9.70 -9.14 15.75
CA CYS A 5 -9.80 -7.74 15.30
C CYS A 5 -8.62 -7.30 14.42
N SER A 6 -7.43 -7.88 14.63
CA SER A 6 -6.23 -7.53 13.86
C SER A 6 -5.61 -8.78 13.27
N PHE A 7 -5.24 -8.70 11.99
CA PHE A 7 -4.56 -9.79 11.29
C PHE A 7 -3.39 -9.28 10.46
N ARG A 8 -2.25 -9.99 10.55
CA ARG A 8 -1.03 -9.67 9.82
C ARG A 8 -0.51 -10.89 9.08
N TYR A 9 -0.42 -10.77 7.76
CA TYR A 9 0.26 -11.72 6.90
C TYR A 9 1.45 -11.07 6.19
N SER A 10 2.63 -11.64 6.41
CA SER A 10 3.83 -11.34 5.62
C SER A 10 4.56 -12.64 5.35
N GLY A 11 4.71 -13.01 4.08
CA GLY A 11 5.35 -14.27 3.74
C GLY A 11 5.27 -14.60 2.27
N ARG A 12 6.03 -15.62 1.89
CA ARG A 12 5.96 -16.20 0.54
C ARG A 12 4.62 -16.89 0.33
N PHE A 13 4.30 -17.12 -0.93
CA PHE A 13 3.19 -17.99 -1.26
C PHE A 13 3.48 -19.43 -0.83
N SER A 14 2.46 -20.12 -0.35
CA SER A 14 2.45 -21.56 -0.15
C SER A 14 1.07 -22.08 -0.56
N THR A 15 1.00 -23.36 -0.94
CA THR A 15 -0.23 -24.07 -1.34
C THR A 15 -1.34 -24.07 -0.28
N SER A 16 -1.07 -23.50 0.89
CA SER A 16 -2.04 -23.31 1.97
C SER A 16 -1.89 -21.88 2.50
N LEU A 17 -2.69 -20.97 1.96
CA LEU A 17 -2.90 -19.66 2.56
C LEU A 17 -3.50 -19.78 3.96
N PHE A 18 -3.44 -18.69 4.71
CA PHE A 18 -4.19 -18.56 5.94
C PHE A 18 -5.70 -18.59 5.64
N TYR A 19 -6.51 -19.01 6.61
CA TYR A 19 -7.97 -18.93 6.53
C TYR A 19 -8.49 -18.23 7.77
N LEU A 20 -9.16 -17.10 7.57
CA LEU A 20 -9.86 -16.40 8.63
C LEU A 20 -11.31 -16.88 8.70
N SER A 21 -11.88 -16.81 9.91
CA SER A 21 -13.31 -17.03 10.09
C SER A 21 -14.10 -16.04 9.23
N LYS A 22 -15.17 -16.51 8.59
CA LYS A 22 -16.04 -15.69 7.75
C LYS A 22 -16.76 -14.60 8.54
N ASP A 23 -17.00 -14.87 9.82
CA ASP A 23 -17.65 -13.96 10.76
C ASP A 23 -16.64 -13.08 11.53
N ALA A 24 -15.34 -13.11 11.17
CA ALA A 24 -14.35 -12.28 11.85
C ALA A 24 -14.54 -10.80 11.53
N THR A 25 -14.60 -9.97 12.57
CA THR A 25 -14.74 -8.52 12.47
C THR A 25 -13.39 -7.84 12.56
N LEU A 26 -12.69 -7.71 11.43
CA LEU A 26 -11.37 -7.07 11.40
C LEU A 26 -11.48 -5.55 11.42
N THR A 27 -10.71 -4.91 12.30
CA THR A 27 -10.45 -3.47 12.34
C THR A 27 -9.12 -3.12 11.69
N ASP A 28 -8.17 -4.05 11.68
CA ASP A 28 -6.79 -3.84 11.21
C ASP A 28 -6.31 -5.03 10.39
N LEU A 29 -5.83 -4.77 9.17
CA LEU A 29 -5.39 -5.80 8.24
C LEU A 29 -4.06 -5.42 7.61
N TYR A 30 -3.09 -6.33 7.66
CA TYR A 30 -1.81 -6.20 6.99
C TYR A 30 -1.59 -7.39 6.06
N ILE A 31 -1.34 -7.13 4.77
CA ILE A 31 -1.06 -8.15 3.75
C ILE A 31 0.16 -7.72 2.92
N CYS A 32 1.23 -8.51 2.98
CA CYS A 32 2.44 -8.26 2.22
C CYS A 32 3.03 -9.55 1.62
N PHE A 33 3.25 -9.56 0.31
CA PHE A 33 3.92 -10.62 -0.44
C PHE A 33 5.25 -10.10 -0.99
N PRO A 34 6.36 -10.84 -0.87
CA PRO A 34 7.68 -10.41 -1.35
C PRO A 34 7.74 -10.30 -2.88
N ASP A 35 8.70 -9.51 -3.37
CA ASP A 35 8.78 -9.09 -4.79
C ASP A 35 9.20 -10.19 -5.78
N ARG A 36 9.81 -11.27 -5.29
CA ARG A 36 10.61 -12.19 -6.10
C ARG A 36 9.84 -13.23 -6.92
N GLU A 37 8.50 -13.22 -6.87
CA GLU A 37 7.70 -14.29 -7.47
C GLU A 37 6.52 -13.71 -8.26
N ALA A 38 6.34 -14.20 -9.50
CA ALA A 38 5.15 -13.93 -10.28
C ALA A 38 3.95 -14.58 -9.59
N ILE A 39 3.02 -13.77 -9.10
CA ILE A 39 1.81 -14.25 -8.43
C ILE A 39 0.83 -14.78 -9.50
N PRO A 40 0.47 -16.08 -9.49
CA PRO A 40 -0.52 -16.62 -10.43
C PRO A 40 -1.87 -15.93 -10.25
N GLN A 41 -2.66 -15.74 -11.31
CA GLN A 41 -4.00 -15.12 -11.21
C GLN A 41 -4.92 -15.85 -10.24
N LEU A 42 -4.77 -17.18 -10.17
CA LEU A 42 -5.42 -18.07 -9.23
C LEU A 42 -5.23 -17.62 -7.76
N PHE A 43 -4.12 -16.98 -7.44
CA PHE A 43 -3.86 -16.49 -6.09
C PHE A 43 -4.90 -15.48 -5.58
N TYR A 44 -5.42 -14.62 -6.47
CA TYR A 44 -6.38 -13.61 -6.06
C TYR A 44 -7.72 -14.24 -5.63
N TYR A 45 -8.09 -15.41 -6.16
CA TYR A 45 -9.26 -16.16 -5.65
C TYR A 45 -8.99 -16.74 -4.27
N GLU A 46 -7.76 -17.20 -4.00
CA GLU A 46 -7.42 -17.78 -2.69
C GLU A 46 -7.37 -16.71 -1.62
N LEU A 47 -6.85 -15.53 -1.95
CA LEU A 47 -6.82 -14.39 -1.04
C LEU A 47 -8.24 -13.92 -0.68
N ASP A 48 -9.14 -13.82 -1.66
CA ASP A 48 -10.53 -13.45 -1.42
C ASP A 48 -11.26 -14.50 -0.54
N ARG A 49 -10.93 -15.79 -0.74
CA ARG A 49 -11.42 -16.89 0.11
C ARG A 49 -10.80 -16.90 1.51
N ALA A 50 -9.54 -16.50 1.65
CA ALA A 50 -8.82 -16.43 2.93
C ALA A 50 -9.36 -15.32 3.85
N LEU A 51 -9.93 -14.26 3.26
CA LEU A 51 -10.47 -13.11 4.00
C LEU A 51 -11.92 -13.34 4.49
N PRO A 52 -12.33 -12.65 5.56
CA PRO A 52 -13.73 -12.59 6.02
C PRO A 52 -14.65 -12.07 4.93
N ASP A 53 -15.95 -12.35 5.00
CA ASP A 53 -16.88 -11.89 3.96
C ASP A 53 -17.23 -10.41 4.08
N ASP A 54 -17.15 -9.86 5.30
CA ASP A 54 -17.35 -8.43 5.56
C ASP A 54 -16.07 -7.76 6.07
N LEU A 55 -15.62 -6.75 5.33
CA LEU A 55 -14.51 -5.86 5.71
C LEU A 55 -15.00 -4.43 5.99
N SER A 56 -16.31 -4.21 6.13
CA SER A 56 -16.90 -2.88 6.35
C SER A 56 -16.46 -2.22 7.65
N GLY A 57 -16.07 -3.02 8.64
CA GLY A 57 -15.50 -2.58 9.92
C GLY A 57 -14.00 -2.24 9.88
N LEU A 58 -13.32 -2.52 8.76
CA LEU A 58 -11.88 -2.30 8.65
C LEU A 58 -11.57 -0.81 8.67
N THR A 59 -10.70 -0.41 9.59
CA THR A 59 -10.28 0.99 9.79
C THR A 59 -8.87 1.27 9.31
N VAL A 60 -7.99 0.27 9.39
CA VAL A 60 -6.59 0.35 8.96
C VAL A 60 -6.27 -0.80 8.00
N LEU A 61 -5.78 -0.46 6.82
CA LEU A 61 -5.31 -1.42 5.84
C LEU A 61 -3.85 -1.13 5.48
N THR A 62 -2.99 -2.12 5.63
CA THR A 62 -1.63 -2.12 5.08
C THR A 62 -1.51 -3.15 3.98
N ILE A 63 -1.14 -2.72 2.78
CA ILE A 63 -1.04 -3.58 1.61
C ILE A 63 0.22 -3.25 0.80
N CYS A 64 0.92 -4.29 0.34
CA CYS A 64 2.07 -4.09 -0.54
C CYS A 64 1.70 -3.99 -2.01
N SER A 65 2.60 -3.44 -2.84
CA SER A 65 2.41 -3.33 -4.29
C SER A 65 2.11 -4.66 -4.97
N ASN A 66 2.63 -5.79 -4.47
CA ASN A 66 2.36 -7.11 -5.03
C ASN A 66 0.96 -7.63 -4.70
N ALA A 67 0.49 -7.39 -3.48
CA ALA A 67 -0.90 -7.68 -3.12
C ALA A 67 -1.88 -6.77 -3.89
N LEU A 68 -1.41 -5.59 -4.31
CA LEU A 68 -2.14 -4.62 -5.11
C LEU A 68 -2.12 -4.91 -6.62
N LYS A 69 -1.20 -5.75 -7.13
CA LYS A 69 -1.00 -6.06 -8.57
C LYS A 69 -2.16 -6.88 -9.14
N SER A 70 -3.37 -6.37 -9.05
CA SER A 70 -4.53 -7.01 -9.62
C SER A 70 -4.51 -6.77 -11.13
N ARG A 71 -3.93 -7.70 -11.90
CA ARG A 71 -4.39 -7.89 -13.27
C ARG A 71 -5.83 -8.39 -13.16
N LEU A 72 -6.78 -7.47 -13.07
CA LEU A 72 -8.22 -7.71 -13.19
C LEU A 72 -8.67 -7.41 -14.64
N PRO A 73 -8.32 -8.23 -15.64
CA PRO A 73 -9.03 -8.21 -16.91
C PRO A 73 -10.22 -9.15 -16.81
N CYS A 74 -11.19 -8.89 -15.93
CA CYS A 74 -12.50 -9.52 -16.07
C CYS A 74 -13.58 -8.84 -15.24
N SER A 75 -14.65 -8.56 -15.94
CA SER A 75 -15.96 -8.05 -15.56
C SER A 75 -16.75 -8.98 -14.61
N MET A 76 -16.15 -9.52 -13.56
CA MET A 76 -16.88 -10.34 -12.60
C MET A 76 -16.39 -10.10 -11.17
N ILE A 77 -17.32 -9.57 -10.37
CA ILE A 77 -17.41 -9.69 -8.90
C ILE A 77 -16.57 -8.67 -8.13
N GLU A 78 -17.24 -7.63 -7.66
CA GLU A 78 -17.24 -7.21 -6.25
C GLU A 78 -16.17 -7.90 -5.38
N THR A 79 -14.92 -7.43 -5.44
CA THR A 79 -13.92 -7.89 -4.48
C THR A 79 -14.36 -7.43 -3.09
N LYS A 80 -14.12 -8.22 -2.05
CA LYS A 80 -14.43 -7.82 -0.66
C LYS A 80 -13.76 -6.51 -0.24
N MET A 81 -12.65 -6.18 -0.91
CA MET A 81 -11.94 -4.91 -0.78
C MET A 81 -12.71 -3.70 -1.34
N ASN A 82 -13.83 -3.90 -2.03
CA ASN A 82 -14.70 -2.81 -2.49
C ASN A 82 -15.63 -2.27 -1.38
N ASN A 83 -15.69 -2.95 -0.22
CA ASN A 83 -16.57 -2.56 0.89
C ASN A 83 -15.79 -1.98 2.08
N LEU A 84 -14.80 -1.14 1.84
CA LEU A 84 -13.95 -0.53 2.89
C LEU A 84 -14.51 0.80 3.42
N ARG A 85 -15.80 0.83 3.74
CA ARG A 85 -16.55 2.05 4.08
C ARG A 85 -16.10 2.73 5.38
N SER A 86 -15.46 1.99 6.28
CA SER A 86 -14.94 2.52 7.54
C SER A 86 -13.44 2.79 7.52
N LEU A 87 -12.78 2.60 6.37
CA LEU A 87 -11.35 2.77 6.25
C LEU A 87 -10.97 4.23 6.51
N ARG A 88 -10.12 4.43 7.52
CA ARG A 88 -9.59 5.74 7.93
C ARG A 88 -8.12 5.89 7.57
N GLU A 89 -7.39 4.78 7.52
CA GLU A 89 -5.98 4.76 7.17
C GLU A 89 -5.65 3.69 6.14
N LEU A 90 -4.97 4.11 5.08
CA LEU A 90 -4.38 3.23 4.07
C LEU A 90 -2.86 3.37 4.11
N GLN A 91 -2.16 2.25 4.24
CA GLN A 91 -0.71 2.16 4.20
C GLN A 91 -0.27 1.32 2.99
N LEU A 92 0.48 1.93 2.09
CA LEU A 92 0.98 1.31 0.86
C LEU A 92 2.48 1.01 1.01
N LEU A 93 2.85 -0.26 0.93
CA LEU A 93 4.24 -0.72 0.91
C LEU A 93 4.67 -0.99 -0.53
N MET A 94 5.33 -0.02 -1.15
CA MET A 94 5.73 -0.12 -2.55
C MET A 94 7.08 -0.83 -2.66
N LEU A 95 7.07 -2.04 -3.23
CA LEU A 95 8.28 -2.80 -3.53
C LEU A 95 8.94 -2.31 -4.84
N GLY A 96 8.14 -1.70 -5.71
CA GLY A 96 8.55 -0.98 -6.91
C GLY A 96 7.59 0.19 -7.16
N MET A 97 8.00 1.16 -7.98
CA MET A 97 7.16 2.30 -8.34
C MET A 97 7.28 2.64 -9.84
N GLU A 98 6.47 1.95 -10.63
CA GLU A 98 6.35 2.09 -12.08
C GLU A 98 4.91 2.45 -12.48
N MET A 99 4.66 2.59 -13.79
CA MET A 99 3.33 2.91 -14.33
C MET A 99 2.25 1.93 -13.84
N ASP A 100 2.53 0.63 -13.86
CA ASP A 100 1.60 -0.39 -13.39
C ASP A 100 1.29 -0.24 -11.90
N ASN A 101 2.29 0.11 -11.08
CA ASN A 101 2.07 0.34 -9.66
C ASN A 101 1.14 1.54 -9.43
N LEU A 102 1.39 2.63 -10.16
CA LEU A 102 0.58 3.84 -10.09
C LEU A 102 -0.87 3.56 -10.53
N ALA A 103 -1.06 2.84 -11.63
CA ALA A 103 -2.37 2.42 -12.11
C ALA A 103 -3.11 1.55 -11.08
N ASN A 104 -2.43 0.60 -10.46
CA ASN A 104 -3.01 -0.26 -9.43
C ASN A 104 -3.45 0.54 -8.19
N ILE A 105 -2.68 1.53 -7.76
CA ILE A 105 -3.08 2.44 -6.66
C ILE A 105 -4.37 3.17 -7.02
N TYR A 106 -4.44 3.74 -8.23
CA TYR A 106 -5.63 4.48 -8.65
C TYR A 106 -6.87 3.59 -8.77
N LEU A 107 -6.74 2.41 -9.37
CA LEU A 107 -7.82 1.44 -9.48
C LEU A 107 -8.31 1.01 -8.09
N PHE A 108 -7.39 0.75 -7.16
CA PHE A 108 -7.72 0.40 -5.79
C PHE A 108 -8.49 1.52 -5.08
N LEU A 109 -7.97 2.75 -5.11
CA LEU A 109 -8.64 3.90 -4.51
C LEU A 109 -10.04 4.13 -5.08
N LYS A 110 -10.20 3.94 -6.39
CA LYS A 110 -11.51 4.03 -7.07
C LYS A 110 -12.47 2.94 -6.62
N ALA A 111 -12.00 1.71 -6.43
CA ALA A 111 -12.83 0.54 -6.14
C ALA A 111 -13.27 0.46 -4.66
N CYS A 112 -12.44 0.93 -3.73
CA CYS A 112 -12.67 0.74 -2.29
C CYS A 112 -13.75 1.64 -1.67
N HIS A 113 -14.25 2.64 -2.40
CA HIS A 113 -15.26 3.61 -1.92
C HIS A 113 -14.94 4.17 -0.51
N CYS A 114 -13.67 4.49 -0.24
CA CYS A 114 -13.16 4.88 1.08
C CYS A 114 -13.55 6.31 1.47
N SER A 115 -14.85 6.60 1.60
CA SER A 115 -15.37 7.94 1.89
C SER A 115 -14.88 8.52 3.22
N LYS A 116 -14.36 7.69 4.15
CA LYS A 116 -13.82 8.12 5.45
C LYS A 116 -12.29 8.11 5.53
N LEU A 117 -11.60 7.95 4.39
CA LEU A 117 -10.14 7.90 4.39
C LEU A 117 -9.55 9.24 4.81
N GLU A 118 -8.84 9.24 5.94
CA GLU A 118 -8.25 10.44 6.55
C GLU A 118 -6.73 10.45 6.42
N ARG A 119 -6.09 9.27 6.38
CA ARG A 119 -4.63 9.10 6.38
C ARG A 119 -4.18 8.18 5.26
N LEU A 120 -3.19 8.63 4.49
CA LEU A 120 -2.51 7.84 3.48
C LEU A 120 -1.01 7.84 3.74
N PHE A 121 -0.46 6.66 3.99
CA PHE A 121 0.98 6.46 4.14
C PHE A 121 1.51 5.65 2.98
N VAL A 122 2.57 6.12 2.34
CA VAL A 122 3.20 5.45 1.20
C VAL A 122 4.68 5.28 1.52
N GLN A 123 5.16 4.05 1.52
CA GLN A 123 6.57 3.73 1.62
C GLN A 123 7.08 3.33 0.23
N LEU A 124 7.88 4.20 -0.38
CA LEU A 124 8.50 3.96 -1.68
C LEU A 124 9.74 3.05 -1.54
N PRO A 125 10.17 2.38 -2.61
CA PRO A 125 11.41 1.60 -2.60
C PRO A 125 12.62 2.49 -2.29
N ALA A 126 13.50 2.04 -1.39
CA ALA A 126 14.65 2.83 -0.94
C ALA A 126 15.76 2.96 -2.01
N THR A 127 15.89 1.95 -2.86
CA THR A 127 16.83 1.90 -3.98
C THR A 127 16.09 1.38 -5.19
N SER A 128 16.40 1.91 -6.37
CA SER A 128 15.97 1.29 -7.62
C SER A 128 17.20 0.99 -8.43
N ASP A 129 17.41 -0.28 -8.70
CA ASP A 129 18.53 -0.78 -9.49
C ASP A 129 18.30 -0.63 -11.01
N VAL A 130 17.19 -0.01 -11.44
CA VAL A 130 16.83 0.09 -12.88
C VAL A 130 16.84 1.55 -13.35
N PRO A 131 17.63 1.90 -14.38
CA PRO A 131 17.56 3.19 -15.07
C PRO A 131 16.21 3.33 -15.80
N LEU A 132 15.61 4.52 -15.70
CA LEU A 132 14.36 4.88 -16.39
C LEU A 132 14.52 4.78 -17.91
N GLU A 133 13.77 3.88 -18.53
CA GLU A 133 13.31 4.08 -19.91
C GLU A 133 11.94 4.75 -19.86
N ASP A 134 11.93 6.04 -20.21
CA ASP A 134 10.73 6.84 -20.44
C ASP A 134 9.93 6.27 -21.61
N LEU A 135 9.05 5.31 -21.34
CA LEU A 135 7.98 4.98 -22.28
C LEU A 135 6.73 5.76 -21.92
N VAL A 136 6.49 6.74 -22.78
CA VAL A 136 5.36 7.66 -22.80
C VAL A 136 4.08 6.86 -23.07
N GLU A 137 3.24 6.72 -22.05
CA GLU A 137 1.79 6.74 -22.23
C GLU A 137 1.16 7.40 -21.01
N ASP A 138 0.67 8.62 -21.23
CA ASP A 138 0.00 9.42 -20.21
C ASP A 138 -1.44 8.90 -20.08
N VAL A 139 -1.61 7.69 -19.54
CA VAL A 139 -2.93 7.15 -19.23
C VAL A 139 -3.50 7.98 -18.08
N ARG A 140 -4.35 8.95 -18.43
CA ARG A 140 -5.12 9.72 -17.47
C ARG A 140 -6.15 8.82 -16.79
N VAL A 141 -5.74 8.12 -15.73
CA VAL A 141 -6.68 7.47 -14.83
C VAL A 141 -7.43 8.56 -14.08
N VAL A 142 -8.69 8.78 -14.44
CA VAL A 142 -9.55 9.78 -13.79
C VAL A 142 -10.09 9.19 -12.50
N LEU A 143 -9.58 9.69 -11.38
CA LEU A 143 -10.15 9.43 -10.06
C LEU A 143 -11.40 10.31 -9.84
N PRO A 144 -12.54 9.76 -9.38
CA PRO A 144 -13.70 10.55 -8.97
C PRO A 144 -13.32 11.61 -7.95
N GLU A 145 -14.02 12.75 -7.95
CA GLU A 145 -13.65 13.93 -7.15
C GLU A 145 -13.77 13.70 -5.64
N ASP A 146 -14.62 12.76 -5.22
CA ASP A 146 -14.99 12.50 -3.83
C ASP A 146 -14.09 11.48 -3.11
N VAL A 147 -13.32 10.65 -3.84
CA VAL A 147 -12.56 9.54 -3.25
C VAL A 147 -11.57 9.99 -2.16
N LEU A 148 -10.94 11.15 -2.34
CA LEU A 148 -9.93 11.69 -1.43
C LEU A 148 -10.40 12.95 -0.68
N ALA A 149 -11.69 13.27 -0.75
CA ALA A 149 -12.24 14.52 -0.21
C ALA A 149 -12.00 14.68 1.30
N ASN A 150 -11.93 13.56 2.05
CA ASN A 150 -11.71 13.56 3.50
C ASN A 150 -10.26 13.31 3.92
N LEU A 151 -9.33 13.19 2.96
CA LEU A 151 -7.93 12.91 3.24
C LEU A 151 -7.26 14.13 3.89
N ARG A 152 -6.77 13.98 5.12
CA ARG A 152 -6.18 15.06 5.94
C ARG A 152 -4.67 14.99 6.03
N MET A 153 -4.12 13.79 6.00
CA MET A 153 -2.70 13.53 6.19
C MET A 153 -2.16 12.60 5.11
N VAL A 154 -1.07 13.02 4.48
CA VAL A 154 -0.26 12.18 3.59
C VAL A 154 1.17 12.13 4.11
N LYS A 155 1.76 10.93 4.17
CA LYS A 155 3.20 10.75 4.41
C LYS A 155 3.77 9.83 3.34
N VAL A 156 4.76 10.34 2.61
CA VAL A 156 5.49 9.59 1.60
C VAL A 156 6.92 9.43 2.09
N MET A 157 7.35 8.19 2.30
CA MET A 157 8.70 7.82 2.71
C MET A 157 9.52 7.40 1.50
N ASN A 158 10.84 7.64 1.56
CA ASN A 158 11.80 7.36 0.49
C ASN A 158 11.48 8.08 -0.83
N PHE A 159 10.99 9.32 -0.74
CA PHE A 159 10.65 10.14 -1.90
C PHE A 159 11.91 10.66 -2.61
N ASN A 160 12.11 10.26 -3.86
CA ASN A 160 13.31 10.50 -4.66
C ASN A 160 13.02 11.27 -5.96
N TRP A 161 11.94 12.07 -5.98
CA TRP A 161 11.58 12.95 -7.11
C TRP A 161 11.40 12.26 -8.47
N ARG A 162 11.17 10.95 -8.48
CA ARG A 162 11.00 10.21 -9.73
C ARG A 162 9.66 10.51 -10.37
N ARG A 163 9.58 10.35 -11.70
CA ARG A 163 8.39 10.65 -12.51
C ARG A 163 7.10 10.12 -11.88
N PHE A 164 7.01 8.82 -11.59
CA PHE A 164 5.79 8.20 -11.05
C PHE A 164 5.50 8.59 -9.58
N GLU A 165 6.53 8.87 -8.79
CA GLU A 165 6.39 9.36 -7.42
C GLU A 165 5.82 10.78 -7.41
N VAL A 166 6.36 11.65 -8.27
CA VAL A 166 5.88 13.02 -8.47
C VAL A 166 4.45 13.03 -9.01
N GLN A 167 4.13 12.12 -9.94
CA GLN A 167 2.76 11.97 -10.45
C GLN A 167 1.77 11.58 -9.33
N LEU A 168 2.14 10.63 -8.47
CA LEU A 168 1.32 10.25 -7.31
C LEU A 168 1.08 11.46 -6.40
N VAL A 169 2.15 12.16 -6.01
CA VAL A 169 2.06 13.36 -5.14
C VAL A 169 1.22 14.45 -5.80
N SER A 170 1.40 14.70 -7.11
CA SER A 170 0.63 15.69 -7.87
C SER A 170 -0.86 15.36 -7.88
N LEU A 171 -1.23 14.10 -8.05
CA LEU A 171 -2.63 13.67 -7.99
C LEU A 171 -3.21 13.86 -6.59
N LEU A 172 -2.48 13.46 -5.55
CA LEU A 172 -2.93 13.65 -4.16
C LEU A 172 -3.18 15.13 -3.86
N LEU A 173 -2.27 16.02 -4.24
CA LEU A 173 -2.43 17.46 -4.05
C LEU A 173 -3.62 18.05 -4.84
N ARG A 174 -3.91 17.51 -6.03
CA ARG A 174 -5.03 17.97 -6.86
C ARG A 174 -6.39 17.50 -6.37
N LYS A 175 -6.46 16.32 -5.73
CA LYS A 175 -7.72 15.63 -5.41
C LYS A 175 -8.07 15.64 -3.91
N ALA A 176 -7.08 15.74 -3.02
CA ALA A 176 -7.31 15.81 -1.58
C ALA A 176 -7.60 17.24 -1.13
N THR A 177 -8.85 17.69 -1.29
CA THR A 177 -9.27 19.06 -0.99
C THR A 177 -9.19 19.42 0.50
N SER A 178 -9.25 18.42 1.39
CA SER A 178 -9.14 18.59 2.85
C SER A 178 -7.74 18.29 3.40
N LEU A 179 -6.70 18.29 2.56
CA LEU A 179 -5.36 17.93 3.00
C LEU A 179 -4.77 19.01 3.92
N HIS A 180 -4.50 18.65 5.17
CA HIS A 180 -3.91 19.56 6.17
C HIS A 180 -2.39 19.42 6.25
N LYS A 181 -1.87 18.20 6.01
CA LYS A 181 -0.46 17.89 6.21
C LYS A 181 0.02 16.89 5.16
N MET A 182 1.10 17.25 4.48
CA MET A 182 1.85 16.37 3.59
C MET A 182 3.30 16.33 4.04
N LEU A 183 3.82 15.12 4.29
CA LEU A 183 5.21 14.88 4.63
C LEU A 183 5.87 14.09 3.51
N LEU A 184 6.87 14.68 2.86
CA LEU A 184 7.72 13.98 1.91
C LEU A 184 9.08 13.76 2.58
N VAL A 185 9.45 12.51 2.80
CA VAL A 185 10.70 12.14 3.48
C VAL A 185 11.62 11.50 2.45
N SER A 186 12.80 12.09 2.26
CA SER A 186 13.82 11.58 1.34
C SER A 186 14.35 10.21 1.81
N PRO A 187 14.88 9.37 0.91
CA PRO A 187 15.56 8.15 1.30
C PRO A 187 16.68 8.45 2.29
N ASN A 188 16.81 7.61 3.31
CA ASN A 188 18.01 7.59 4.15
C ASN A 188 19.14 6.96 3.32
N LEU A 189 19.83 7.80 2.55
CA LEU A 189 21.14 7.41 2.04
C LEU A 189 22.05 7.27 3.25
N ALA A 190 22.41 6.04 3.63
CA ALA A 190 23.53 5.85 4.53
C ALA A 190 24.71 6.68 3.99
N PRO A 191 25.47 7.41 4.83
CA PRO A 191 26.60 8.19 4.36
C PRO A 191 27.49 7.27 3.53
N LEU A 192 27.80 7.70 2.30
CA LEU A 192 28.74 7.02 1.41
C LEU A 192 29.90 6.49 2.24
N HIS A 193 30.08 5.17 2.21
CA HIS A 193 31.08 4.42 2.97
C HIS A 193 32.44 5.13 2.90
N VAL A 194 32.80 5.90 3.93
CA VAL A 194 34.15 6.43 4.10
C VAL A 194 35.02 5.21 4.43
N PRO A 195 36.00 4.82 3.60
CA PRO A 195 36.79 3.62 3.87
C PRO A 195 37.55 3.82 5.18
N GLY A 196 37.22 3.08 6.22
CA GLY A 196 37.98 3.12 7.48
C GLY A 196 37.24 2.76 8.77
N VAL A 197 35.91 2.64 8.78
CA VAL A 197 35.16 2.27 9.99
C VAL A 197 34.66 0.84 9.87
N ARG A 198 35.12 -0.04 10.76
CA ARG A 198 34.67 -1.44 10.86
C ARG A 198 33.18 -1.46 11.24
N GLU A 199 32.35 -1.99 10.35
CA GLU A 199 30.93 -2.26 10.60
C GLU A 199 30.76 -3.39 11.63
N ALA A 200 29.78 -3.22 12.51
CA ALA A 200 29.18 -4.30 13.29
C ALA A 200 27.88 -4.75 12.59
N ASP A 201 27.62 -6.06 12.68
CA ASP A 201 26.63 -6.88 11.97
C ASP A 201 25.37 -6.23 11.34
N PRO A 202 24.97 -6.60 10.10
CA PRO A 202 23.84 -5.99 9.38
C PRO A 202 22.44 -6.50 9.78
N PHE A 203 22.28 -7.30 10.83
CA PHE A 203 21.01 -8.00 11.12
C PHE A 203 20.03 -7.27 12.06
N SER A 204 20.21 -5.96 12.32
CA SER A 204 19.38 -5.22 13.29
C SER A 204 18.41 -4.18 12.73
N SER A 205 18.15 -4.10 11.42
CA SER A 205 17.20 -3.14 10.82
C SER A 205 15.72 -3.59 10.86
N HIS A 206 15.30 -4.31 11.90
CA HIS A 206 13.90 -4.62 12.20
C HIS A 206 13.32 -3.81 13.36
N ARG A 207 13.83 -2.60 13.58
CA ARG A 207 13.19 -1.58 14.44
C ARG A 207 12.83 -0.35 13.63
N SER A 208 11.69 -0.36 12.97
CA SER A 208 11.06 0.89 12.48
C SER A 208 9.53 0.88 12.57
N PHE A 209 8.96 -0.08 13.30
CA PHE A 209 7.52 -0.11 13.60
C PHE A 209 7.15 0.47 14.98
N ASP A 210 8.12 0.68 15.89
CA ASP A 210 7.84 1.20 17.24
C ASP A 210 7.75 2.74 17.33
N GLN A 211 8.02 3.47 16.24
CA GLN A 211 7.91 4.94 16.22
C GLN A 211 6.54 5.46 15.72
N TRP A 212 5.55 4.58 15.56
CA TRP A 212 4.26 4.88 14.93
C TRP A 212 3.26 5.60 15.85
N THR A 213 3.59 5.84 17.13
CA THR A 213 2.65 6.38 18.15
C THR A 213 3.02 7.74 18.72
N HIS A 214 4.07 8.40 18.23
CA HIS A 214 4.41 9.75 18.68
C HIS A 214 4.21 10.72 17.52
N TYR A 215 3.53 11.84 17.78
CA TYR A 215 3.06 12.86 16.84
C TYR A 215 1.70 12.57 16.19
N GLY A 216 0.68 12.45 17.07
CA GLY A 216 -0.68 12.93 16.79
C GLY A 216 -0.75 14.45 16.81
#